data_AF-A0A923LHG3-F1
#
_entry.id   AF-A0A923LHG3-F1
#
_cell.length_a   1.000
_cell.length_b   1.000
_cell.length_c   1.000
_cell.angle_alpha   90.00
_cell.angle_beta   90.00
_cell.angle_gamma   90.00
#
_symmetry.space_group_name_H-M   'P 1'
#
loop_
_entity.id
_entity.type
_entity.pdbx_description
1 polymer ?
#
loop_
_entity_poly.entity_id
_entity_poly.type
_entity_poly.pdbx_seq_one_letter_code
_entity_poly.pdbx_strand_id
1 'polypeptide(L)'
;MEEWYLMTSQTRPNITGGYENDAFADYKGDAFAESLETELATTVILYNHDLSVSKEARCIIQGNGADTQLKSLERTVLFPIGTVKAGMYIFFENRYWLITGYPGNNTIYEKATIIVCQYLLRWQNKSGDIIERWTNYTSASKYDVGENGNNTIFLTSNNYTILVPYDDETINLEGKRVFIDTNKSNPRKVFKITRSDDVLYDYGEEHGRLLSLIADKTELNLETDNCELMICDYISPSTSDIPSEPPKPDEDSDFVARIIGKDNIRFGIKQLYTGILENSKGEELTDYNFRWNIVSDKKIHYSESNNTITIEIDNENYIGSSFLLQIIVDEEIVASKEIKIIGIF
;
A
#
# COMPACT_ATOMS: atom_id res chain seq x y z
N MET A 1 67.88 31.84 29.70
CA MET A 1 68.33 30.57 29.09
C MET A 1 67.16 29.61 29.24
N GLU A 2 66.14 29.82 28.41
CA GLU A 2 65.81 29.00 27.23
C GLU A 2 65.04 27.74 27.61
N GLU A 3 63.72 27.87 27.78
CA GLU A 3 62.77 26.74 27.72
C GLU A 3 61.92 26.77 26.44
N TRP A 4 62.30 27.59 25.44
CA TRP A 4 61.51 27.77 24.22
C TRP A 4 61.73 26.65 23.16
N TYR A 5 62.64 25.70 23.41
CA TYR A 5 62.99 24.62 22.47
C TYR A 5 62.49 23.23 22.89
N LEU A 6 61.74 23.08 23.99
CA LEU A 6 61.17 21.79 24.41
C LEU A 6 59.92 21.46 23.56
N MET A 7 60.17 21.06 22.33
CA MET A 7 59.21 20.49 21.39
C MET A 7 58.87 19.07 21.84
N THR A 8 57.77 18.90 22.58
CA THR A 8 57.18 17.59 22.84
C THR A 8 56.28 17.18 21.68
N SER A 9 55.91 15.90 21.57
CA SER A 9 54.95 15.42 20.57
C SER A 9 53.58 16.12 20.64
N GLN A 10 53.30 16.85 21.72
CA GLN A 10 52.08 17.64 21.94
C GLN A 10 52.28 19.16 21.71
N THR A 11 53.52 19.66 21.54
CA THR A 11 53.83 21.10 21.45
C THR A 11 54.66 21.46 20.21
N ARG A 12 54.45 20.78 19.08
CA ARG A 12 54.95 21.29 17.79
C ARG A 12 54.10 22.49 17.37
N PRO A 13 54.66 23.70 17.17
CA PRO A 13 53.95 24.77 16.48
C PRO A 13 53.78 24.34 15.02
N ASN A 14 52.56 23.95 14.66
CA ASN A 14 52.16 23.94 13.27
C ASN A 14 52.17 25.39 12.79
N ILE A 15 53.05 25.73 11.85
CA ILE A 15 53.22 27.09 11.31
C ILE A 15 51.97 27.59 10.53
N THR A 16 50.94 26.74 10.37
CA THR A 16 49.62 27.04 9.79
C THR A 16 48.48 27.12 10.82
N GLY A 17 48.76 26.83 12.10
CA GLY A 17 47.75 26.68 13.14
C GLY A 17 47.12 28.00 13.55
N GLY A 18 45.83 28.16 13.25
CA GLY A 18 45.01 29.28 13.73
C GLY A 18 43.70 29.44 12.96
N TYR A 19 43.76 29.32 11.63
CA TYR A 19 42.60 29.47 10.73
C TYR A 19 42.09 28.14 10.14
N GLU A 20 42.75 27.02 10.43
CA GLU A 20 42.35 25.70 9.92
C GLU A 20 40.95 25.30 10.41
N ASN A 21 40.58 25.70 11.63
CA ASN A 21 39.25 25.46 12.18
C ASN A 21 38.19 26.34 11.50
N ASP A 22 38.50 27.62 11.26
CA ASP A 22 37.57 28.54 10.58
C ASP A 22 37.36 28.10 9.12
N ALA A 23 38.45 27.78 8.41
CA ALA A 23 38.37 27.23 7.06
C ALA A 23 37.59 25.91 7.03
N PHE A 24 37.83 24.99 7.96
CA PHE A 24 37.03 23.77 8.04
C PHE A 24 35.55 24.07 8.30
N ALA A 25 35.24 24.99 9.22
CA ALA A 25 33.87 25.36 9.54
C ALA A 25 33.14 25.98 8.35
N ASP A 26 33.83 26.81 7.56
CA ASP A 26 33.30 27.48 6.38
C ASP A 26 33.05 26.52 5.22
N TYR A 27 33.98 25.57 4.97
CA TYR A 27 33.94 24.71 3.78
C TYR A 27 33.39 23.28 4.01
N LYS A 28 33.13 22.86 5.25
CA LYS A 28 32.68 21.47 5.52
C LYS A 28 31.39 21.09 4.78
N GLY A 29 30.46 22.02 4.61
CA GLY A 29 29.20 21.78 3.90
C GLY A 29 29.43 21.60 2.41
N ASP A 30 30.22 22.49 1.81
CA ASP A 30 30.61 22.43 0.40
C ASP A 30 31.40 21.14 0.10
N ALA A 31 32.34 20.77 0.97
CA ALA A 31 33.10 19.52 0.82
C ALA A 31 32.20 18.27 0.82
N PHE A 32 31.13 18.26 1.62
CA PHE A 32 30.16 17.17 1.58
C PHE A 32 29.29 17.22 0.31
N ALA A 33 28.87 18.40 -0.12
CA ALA A 33 28.14 18.58 -1.37
C ALA A 33 28.97 18.08 -2.58
N GLU A 34 30.24 18.46 -2.66
CA GLU A 34 31.18 17.96 -3.67
C GLU A 34 31.35 16.44 -3.57
N SER A 35 31.40 15.88 -2.35
CA SER A 35 31.46 14.43 -2.16
C SER A 35 30.24 13.72 -2.75
N LEU A 36 29.05 14.34 -2.67
CA LEU A 36 27.82 13.84 -3.30
C LEU A 36 27.85 13.87 -4.83
N GLU A 37 28.73 14.69 -5.42
CA GLU A 37 28.92 14.76 -6.87
C GLU A 37 29.78 13.60 -7.41
N THR A 38 30.55 12.94 -6.55
CA THR A 38 31.46 11.83 -6.90
C THR A 38 30.77 10.46 -6.93
N GLU A 39 31.52 9.43 -7.37
CA GLU A 39 31.09 8.02 -7.35
C GLU A 39 30.93 7.43 -5.93
N LEU A 40 31.35 8.14 -4.88
CA LEU A 40 31.09 7.75 -3.50
C LEU A 40 29.60 7.81 -3.16
N ALA A 41 28.85 8.67 -3.85
CA ALA A 41 27.43 8.83 -3.65
C ALA A 41 26.62 8.00 -4.64
N THR A 42 25.39 7.73 -4.24
CA THR A 42 24.43 6.96 -5.02
C THR A 42 23.14 7.74 -5.10
N THR A 43 22.54 7.73 -6.29
CA THR A 43 21.20 8.29 -6.50
C THR A 43 20.17 7.28 -6.01
N VAL A 44 19.27 7.74 -5.15
CA VAL A 44 18.15 6.98 -4.62
C VAL A 44 16.85 7.74 -4.86
N ILE A 45 15.72 7.03 -4.81
CA ILE A 45 14.41 7.67 -4.78
C ILE A 45 13.96 7.72 -3.33
N LEU A 46 13.84 8.93 -2.79
CA LEU A 46 13.31 9.17 -1.45
C LEU A 46 11.80 9.38 -1.55
N TYR A 47 11.06 8.71 -0.69
CA TYR A 47 9.61 8.86 -0.55
C TYR A 47 9.25 9.39 0.83
N ASN A 48 8.11 10.07 0.91
CA ASN A 48 7.44 10.32 2.19
C ASN A 48 6.90 9.02 2.82
N HIS A 49 6.27 9.14 4.00
CA HIS A 49 5.85 8.02 4.84
C HIS A 49 4.77 7.11 4.24
N ASP A 50 3.98 7.60 3.29
CA ASP A 50 2.87 6.87 2.64
C ASP A 50 3.17 6.51 1.17
N LEU A 51 4.38 6.82 0.68
CA LEU A 51 4.83 6.64 -0.71
C LEU A 51 4.09 7.51 -1.75
N SER A 52 3.29 8.50 -1.33
CA SER A 52 2.53 9.36 -2.27
C SER A 52 3.40 10.40 -2.97
N VAL A 53 4.50 10.83 -2.34
CA VAL A 53 5.43 11.83 -2.88
C VAL A 53 6.82 11.23 -2.95
N SER A 54 7.44 11.36 -4.12
CA SER A 54 8.81 10.90 -4.37
C SER A 54 9.70 12.05 -4.86
N LYS A 55 10.98 11.97 -4.53
CA LYS A 55 12.03 12.83 -5.08
C LYS A 55 13.31 12.05 -5.25
N GLU A 56 14.06 12.35 -6.31
CA GLU A 56 15.43 11.85 -6.42
C GLU A 56 16.32 12.59 -5.42
N ALA A 57 17.22 11.85 -4.78
CA ALA A 57 18.20 12.39 -3.85
C ALA A 57 19.53 11.67 -4.04
N ARG A 58 20.64 12.43 -3.95
CA ARG A 58 21.99 11.85 -3.85
C ARG A 58 22.38 11.73 -2.39
N CYS A 59 22.87 10.56 -2.02
CA CYS A 59 23.31 10.24 -0.66
C CYS A 59 24.50 9.27 -0.69
N ILE A 60 25.25 9.21 0.41
CA ILE A 60 26.31 8.21 0.59
C ILE A 60 25.74 7.05 1.42
N ILE A 61 25.77 5.83 0.88
CA ILE A 61 25.29 4.63 1.55
C ILE A 61 26.49 3.86 2.11
N GLN A 62 26.47 3.60 3.42
CA GLN A 62 27.50 2.90 4.15
C GLN A 62 26.98 1.55 4.65
N GLY A 63 27.86 0.55 4.70
CA GLY A 63 27.51 -0.80 5.18
C GLY A 63 27.08 -1.79 4.07
N ASN A 64 27.42 -1.53 2.80
CA ASN A 64 27.13 -2.46 1.70
C ASN A 64 27.87 -3.80 1.83
N GLY A 65 29.07 -3.83 2.45
CA GLY A 65 29.80 -5.05 2.78
C GLY A 65 29.53 -5.45 4.23
N ALA A 66 28.50 -6.26 4.47
CA ALA A 66 28.14 -6.71 5.81
C ALA A 66 28.73 -8.09 6.14
N ASP A 67 29.35 -8.22 7.31
CA ASP A 67 29.95 -9.48 7.77
C ASP A 67 28.93 -10.49 8.31
N THR A 68 27.69 -10.04 8.57
CA THR A 68 26.62 -10.89 9.12
C THR A 68 25.30 -10.61 8.43
N GLN A 69 24.42 -11.61 8.42
CA GLN A 69 23.08 -11.48 7.84
C GLN A 69 22.26 -10.35 8.49
N LEU A 70 22.38 -10.15 9.81
CA LEU A 70 21.62 -9.07 10.48
C LEU A 70 22.13 -7.70 10.05
N LYS A 71 23.46 -7.53 9.99
CA LYS A 71 24.07 -6.29 9.51
C LYS A 71 23.84 -6.05 8.02
N SER A 72 23.47 -7.06 7.23
CA SER A 72 23.14 -6.85 5.82
C SER A 72 21.72 -6.31 5.61
N LEU A 73 20.86 -6.36 6.64
CA LEU A 73 19.49 -5.83 6.59
C LEU A 73 19.42 -4.35 7.00
N GLU A 74 20.48 -3.83 7.64
CA GLU A 74 20.59 -2.46 8.11
C GLU A 74 21.74 -1.75 7.40
N ARG A 75 21.52 -0.50 7.00
CA ARG A 75 22.56 0.35 6.41
C ARG A 75 22.50 1.74 7.03
N THR A 76 23.58 2.48 6.88
CA THR A 76 23.63 3.88 7.25
C THR A 76 23.64 4.71 5.97
N VAL A 77 22.89 5.81 5.98
CA VAL A 77 22.83 6.77 4.87
C VAL A 77 23.23 8.15 5.35
N LEU A 78 23.99 8.87 4.52
CA LEU A 78 24.39 10.25 4.75
C LEU A 78 23.69 11.14 3.71
N PHE A 79 22.90 12.10 4.20
CA PHE A 79 22.19 13.09 3.39
C PHE A 79 22.62 14.52 3.75
N PRO A 80 22.36 15.51 2.88
CA PRO A 80 22.36 16.90 3.29
C PRO A 80 21.41 17.12 4.48
N ILE A 81 21.76 18.02 5.39
CA ILE A 81 21.00 18.25 6.62
C ILE A 81 19.56 18.70 6.31
N GLY A 82 18.58 18.12 7.01
CA GLY A 82 17.15 18.44 6.81
C GLY A 82 16.51 17.76 5.60
N THR A 83 17.15 16.73 5.05
CA THR A 83 16.61 16.02 3.87
C THR A 83 15.67 14.90 4.26
N VAL A 84 15.92 14.23 5.38
CA VAL A 84 15.26 12.98 5.75
C VAL A 84 14.66 13.03 7.16
N LYS A 85 13.61 12.24 7.34
CA LYS A 85 12.96 12.00 8.64
C LYS A 85 12.77 10.51 8.84
N ALA A 86 12.73 10.08 10.09
CA ALA A 86 12.30 8.75 10.47
C ALA A 86 10.87 8.48 9.97
N GLY A 87 10.63 7.28 9.46
CA GLY A 87 9.37 6.89 8.81
C GLY A 87 9.32 7.15 7.30
N MET A 88 10.28 7.88 6.71
CA MET A 88 10.41 7.99 5.25
C MET A 88 10.96 6.71 4.63
N TYR A 89 10.77 6.54 3.31
CA TYR A 89 11.32 5.40 2.57
C TYR A 89 12.40 5.80 1.58
N ILE A 90 13.33 4.89 1.33
CA ILE A 90 14.34 4.97 0.28
C ILE A 90 14.15 3.75 -0.63
N PHE A 91 13.98 3.97 -1.93
CA PHE A 91 14.05 2.91 -2.92
C PHE A 91 15.49 2.80 -3.45
N PHE A 92 16.13 1.68 -3.15
CA PHE A 92 17.53 1.41 -3.48
C PHE A 92 17.76 -0.09 -3.69
N GLU A 93 18.57 -0.46 -4.69
CA GLU A 93 18.83 -1.86 -5.09
C GLU A 93 17.54 -2.66 -5.35
N ASN A 94 16.57 -2.04 -6.01
CA ASN A 94 15.26 -2.63 -6.34
C ASN A 94 14.48 -3.11 -5.09
N ARG A 95 14.70 -2.45 -3.94
CA ARG A 95 13.99 -2.70 -2.68
C ARG A 95 13.66 -1.40 -1.97
N TYR A 96 12.60 -1.46 -1.18
CA TYR A 96 12.25 -0.39 -0.25
C TYR A 96 13.02 -0.58 1.06
N TRP A 97 13.54 0.53 1.57
CA TRP A 97 14.22 0.64 2.84
C TRP A 97 13.50 1.69 3.67
N LEU A 98 13.25 1.40 4.94
CA LEU A 98 12.59 2.28 5.89
C LEU A 98 13.64 3.01 6.72
N ILE A 99 13.54 4.33 6.83
CA ILE A 99 14.39 5.13 7.73
C ILE A 99 13.88 4.93 9.16
N THR A 100 14.64 4.20 9.99
CA THR A 100 14.24 3.82 11.35
C THR A 100 15.00 4.54 12.44
N GLY A 101 16.24 4.95 12.19
CA GLY A 101 17.06 5.65 13.19
C GLY A 101 16.75 7.14 13.24
N TYR A 102 16.89 7.73 14.43
CA TYR A 102 16.90 9.18 14.64
C TYR A 102 17.89 9.84 13.67
N PRO A 103 17.44 10.72 12.75
CA PRO A 103 18.33 11.48 11.87
C PRO A 103 19.13 12.49 12.71
N GLY A 104 20.41 12.20 12.93
CA GLY A 104 21.33 13.05 13.66
C GLY A 104 22.29 13.76 12.71
N ASN A 105 22.59 15.03 12.98
CA ASN A 105 23.58 15.76 12.18
C ASN A 105 24.83 16.11 13.00
N ASN A 106 25.97 16.18 12.33
CA ASN A 106 27.26 16.59 12.90
C ASN A 106 27.72 17.92 12.31
N THR A 107 26.78 18.76 11.85
CA THR A 107 27.00 20.02 11.11
C THR A 107 27.59 19.89 9.69
N ILE A 108 27.88 18.67 9.23
CA ILE A 108 28.38 18.39 7.87
C ILE A 108 27.29 17.70 7.06
N TYR A 109 26.74 16.64 7.63
CA TYR A 109 25.71 15.82 7.03
C TYR A 109 24.72 15.36 8.11
N GLU A 110 23.58 14.88 7.65
CA GLU A 110 22.60 14.15 8.45
C GLU A 110 22.77 12.65 8.20
N LYS A 111 22.93 11.91 9.29
CA LYS A 111 23.14 10.47 9.30
C LYS A 111 21.87 9.81 9.81
N ALA A 112 21.35 8.85 9.04
CA ALA A 112 20.22 8.04 9.44
C ALA A 112 20.51 6.54 9.24
N THR A 113 19.82 5.71 10.01
CA THR A 113 19.84 4.25 9.84
C THR A 113 18.62 3.83 9.05
N ILE A 114 18.83 3.00 8.03
CA ILE A 114 17.78 2.39 7.22
C ILE A 114 17.75 0.89 7.41
N ILE A 115 16.57 0.30 7.31
CA ILE A 115 16.37 -1.15 7.34
C ILE A 115 15.57 -1.60 6.13
N VAL A 116 15.90 -2.75 5.54
CA VAL A 116 15.19 -3.25 4.36
C VAL A 116 13.76 -3.71 4.70
N CYS A 117 12.79 -3.36 3.86
CA CYS A 117 11.42 -3.85 3.93
C CYS A 117 11.31 -5.18 3.18
N GLN A 118 10.74 -6.21 3.81
CA GLN A 118 10.63 -7.54 3.22
C GLN A 118 9.27 -7.82 2.60
N TYR A 119 8.21 -7.17 3.08
CA TYR A 119 6.85 -7.49 2.67
C TYR A 119 5.99 -6.23 2.56
N LEU A 120 5.04 -6.27 1.62
CA LEU A 120 4.05 -5.22 1.40
C LEU A 120 2.79 -5.62 2.18
N LEU A 121 2.59 -4.99 3.33
CA LEU A 121 1.43 -5.23 4.17
C LEU A 121 0.20 -4.59 3.53
N ARG A 122 -0.90 -5.33 3.48
CA ARG A 122 -2.19 -4.88 2.95
C ARG A 122 -3.27 -5.05 4.01
N TRP A 123 -4.11 -4.04 4.16
CA TRP A 123 -5.29 -4.10 5.02
C TRP A 123 -6.36 -3.17 4.49
N GLN A 124 -7.54 -3.26 5.08
CA GLN A 124 -8.63 -2.35 4.79
C GLN A 124 -8.84 -1.39 5.97
N ASN A 125 -8.99 -0.11 5.68
CA ASN A 125 -9.33 0.89 6.69
C ASN A 125 -10.82 0.78 7.08
N LYS A 126 -11.29 1.65 7.99
CA LYS A 126 -12.70 1.64 8.42
C LYS A 126 -13.68 2.07 7.33
N SER A 127 -13.21 2.81 6.33
CA SER A 127 -13.99 3.29 5.19
C SER A 127 -14.17 2.24 4.09
N GLY A 128 -13.40 1.14 4.14
CA GLY A 128 -13.40 0.13 3.09
C GLY A 128 -12.28 0.33 2.06
N ASP A 129 -11.41 1.32 2.22
CA ASP A 129 -10.27 1.53 1.32
C ASP A 129 -9.15 0.54 1.63
N ILE A 130 -8.52 0.04 0.57
CA ILE A 130 -7.38 -0.87 0.67
C ILE A 130 -6.11 -0.03 0.79
N ILE A 131 -5.41 -0.17 1.92
CA ILE A 131 -4.16 0.53 2.21
C ILE A 131 -3.00 -0.45 2.12
N GLU A 132 -1.88 0.03 1.58
CA GLU A 132 -0.66 -0.74 1.43
C GLU A 132 0.54 0.02 2.03
N ARG A 133 1.41 -0.69 2.75
CA ARG A 133 2.68 -0.15 3.26
C ARG A 133 3.80 -1.18 3.19
N TRP A 134 5.00 -0.74 2.82
CA TRP A 134 6.19 -1.57 2.87
C TRP A 134 6.70 -1.65 4.31
N THR A 135 6.87 -2.86 4.82
CA THR A 135 7.13 -3.04 6.25
C THR A 135 8.34 -3.94 6.47
N ASN A 136 9.05 -3.67 7.58
CA ASN A 136 10.17 -4.48 8.02
C ASN A 136 9.69 -5.52 9.04
N TYR A 137 10.22 -6.74 8.95
CA TYR A 137 9.85 -7.85 9.83
C TYR A 137 11.08 -8.39 10.56
N THR A 138 10.91 -8.59 11.86
CA THR A 138 11.86 -9.32 12.70
C THR A 138 11.12 -10.36 13.52
N SER A 139 11.74 -11.53 13.72
CA SER A 139 11.13 -12.59 14.55
C SER A 139 11.15 -12.16 16.01
N ALA A 140 9.99 -12.11 16.66
CA ALA A 140 9.90 -11.79 18.09
C ALA A 140 10.33 -12.99 18.97
N SER A 141 10.24 -14.21 18.44
CA SER A 141 10.58 -15.47 19.12
C SER A 141 12.07 -15.83 19.20
N LYS A 142 12.99 -14.90 18.92
CA LYS A 142 14.45 -15.14 19.08
C LYS A 142 14.86 -15.52 20.52
N TYR A 143 13.97 -15.40 21.50
CA TYR A 143 14.20 -15.72 22.91
C TYR A 143 13.21 -16.72 23.52
N ASP A 144 12.33 -17.35 22.75
CA ASP A 144 11.42 -18.37 23.28
C ASP A 144 12.14 -19.72 23.39
N VAL A 145 12.78 -19.99 24.53
CA VAL A 145 13.15 -21.36 24.92
C VAL A 145 12.85 -21.61 26.39
N GLY A 146 12.15 -22.72 26.65
CA GLY A 146 12.30 -23.51 27.88
C GLY A 146 11.05 -23.60 28.75
N GLU A 147 10.28 -24.67 28.52
CA GLU A 147 9.28 -25.31 29.41
C GLU A 147 8.76 -24.51 30.60
N ASN A 148 7.47 -24.15 30.55
CA ASN A 148 6.72 -23.86 31.77
C ASN A 148 5.75 -25.02 32.06
N GLY A 149 6.06 -25.74 33.14
CA GLY A 149 5.20 -26.65 33.92
C GLY A 149 4.02 -27.36 33.24
N ASN A 150 4.21 -28.66 33.00
CA ASN A 150 3.19 -29.73 32.88
C ASN A 150 2.07 -29.63 31.84
N ASN A 151 2.02 -28.60 31.00
CA ASN A 151 1.19 -28.57 29.80
C ASN A 151 2.06 -28.22 28.60
N THR A 152 2.45 -29.22 27.81
CA THR A 152 3.18 -29.01 26.56
C THR A 152 2.24 -28.39 25.53
N ILE A 153 2.11 -27.06 25.52
CA ILE A 153 1.59 -26.35 24.37
C ILE A 153 2.78 -26.09 23.45
N PHE A 154 2.89 -26.86 22.36
CA PHE A 154 3.78 -26.49 21.25
C PHE A 154 3.16 -25.29 20.50
N LEU A 155 3.16 -24.11 21.11
CA LEU A 155 3.01 -22.87 20.36
C LEU A 155 4.33 -22.69 19.63
N THR A 156 4.36 -23.06 18.36
CA THR A 156 5.35 -22.46 17.45
C THR A 156 5.00 -20.97 17.40
N SER A 157 5.60 -20.18 18.30
CA SER A 157 5.45 -18.73 18.36
C SER A 157 6.14 -18.12 17.15
N ASN A 158 5.51 -18.29 15.98
CA ASN A 158 5.77 -17.44 14.85
C ASN A 158 5.05 -16.12 15.16
N ASN A 159 5.73 -15.25 15.89
CA ASN A 159 5.33 -13.87 16.11
C ASN A 159 6.35 -12.95 15.42
N TYR A 160 5.85 -11.85 14.87
CA TYR A 160 6.68 -10.87 14.21
C TYR A 160 6.60 -9.54 14.94
N THR A 161 7.76 -8.91 15.11
CA THR A 161 7.85 -7.48 15.33
C THR A 161 7.92 -6.81 13.97
N ILE A 162 6.97 -5.92 13.69
CA ILE A 162 6.83 -5.22 12.42
C ILE A 162 7.13 -3.74 12.66
N LEU A 163 8.01 -3.15 11.84
CA LEU A 163 8.24 -1.70 11.83
C LEU A 163 7.55 -1.09 10.62
N VAL A 164 6.75 -0.05 10.89
CA VAL A 164 5.99 0.70 9.90
C VAL A 164 6.12 2.21 10.15
N PRO A 165 5.98 3.08 9.13
CA PRO A 165 5.87 4.50 9.34
C PRO A 165 4.65 4.84 10.22
N TYR A 166 4.75 5.90 11.00
CA TYR A 166 3.61 6.44 11.74
C TYR A 166 2.77 7.34 10.82
N ASP A 167 1.52 6.97 10.59
CA ASP A 167 0.51 7.78 9.89
C ASP A 167 -0.90 7.50 10.45
N ASP A 168 -1.89 8.24 9.96
CA ASP A 168 -3.29 8.13 10.42
C ASP A 168 -3.91 6.74 10.13
N GLU A 169 -3.36 5.99 9.17
CA GLU A 169 -3.83 4.65 8.80
C GLU A 169 -3.14 3.56 9.64
N THR A 170 -1.83 3.67 9.87
CA THR A 170 -1.03 2.66 10.57
C THR A 170 -1.31 2.63 12.08
N ILE A 171 -1.65 3.76 12.70
CA ILE A 171 -2.06 3.80 14.11
C ILE A 171 -3.32 2.97 14.38
N ASN A 172 -4.17 2.78 13.37
CA ASN A 172 -5.42 2.02 13.45
C ASN A 172 -5.24 0.51 13.19
N LEU A 173 -4.00 0.02 13.11
CA LEU A 173 -3.70 -1.40 12.85
C LEU A 173 -3.89 -2.30 14.07
N GLU A 174 -3.88 -1.76 15.28
CA GLU A 174 -4.03 -2.59 16.49
C GLU A 174 -5.37 -3.33 16.49
N GLY A 175 -5.31 -4.64 16.77
CA GLY A 175 -6.47 -5.52 16.74
C GLY A 175 -6.85 -6.06 15.36
N LYS A 176 -6.34 -5.51 14.26
CA LYS A 176 -6.64 -5.98 12.90
C LYS A 176 -5.95 -7.32 12.60
N ARG A 177 -6.63 -8.16 11.82
CA ARG A 177 -6.07 -9.36 11.19
C ARG A 177 -5.47 -8.98 9.84
N VAL A 178 -4.33 -9.55 9.51
CA VAL A 178 -3.58 -9.26 8.28
C VAL A 178 -2.96 -10.54 7.72
N PHE A 179 -2.87 -10.62 6.40
CA PHE A 179 -2.09 -11.66 5.75
C PHE A 179 -0.60 -11.32 5.77
N ILE A 180 0.22 -12.27 6.19
CA ILE A 180 1.67 -12.21 6.06
C ILE A 180 2.10 -13.52 5.40
N ASP A 181 1.84 -13.58 4.10
CA ASP A 181 2.15 -14.75 3.26
C ASP A 181 2.76 -14.31 1.94
N THR A 182 3.86 -14.96 1.54
CA THR A 182 4.47 -14.72 0.23
C THR A 182 3.81 -15.54 -0.87
N ASN A 183 3.02 -16.56 -0.52
CA ASN A 183 2.28 -17.36 -1.48
C ASN A 183 0.99 -16.68 -1.93
N LYS A 184 0.99 -16.12 -3.14
CA LYS A 184 -0.17 -15.41 -3.71
C LYS A 184 -1.28 -16.33 -4.24
N SER A 185 -0.97 -17.57 -4.60
CA SER A 185 -1.97 -18.48 -5.20
C SER A 185 -2.88 -19.14 -4.18
N ASN A 186 -2.39 -19.29 -2.94
CA ASN A 186 -3.11 -19.92 -1.84
C ASN A 186 -2.54 -19.40 -0.51
N PRO A 187 -2.81 -18.12 -0.17
CA PRO A 187 -2.33 -17.53 1.07
C PRO A 187 -3.07 -18.17 2.25
N ARG A 188 -2.31 -18.58 3.28
CA ARG A 188 -2.87 -19.24 4.48
C ARG A 188 -2.36 -18.66 5.79
N LYS A 189 -1.29 -17.86 5.73
CA LYS A 189 -0.67 -17.31 6.93
C LYS A 189 -1.32 -15.99 7.31
N VAL A 190 -2.16 -16.04 8.34
CA VAL A 190 -2.84 -14.88 8.91
C VAL A 190 -2.26 -14.58 10.29
N PHE A 191 -2.14 -13.30 10.61
CA PHE A 191 -1.66 -12.81 11.88
C PHE A 191 -2.59 -11.71 12.39
N LYS A 192 -2.71 -11.58 13.70
CA LYS A 192 -3.41 -10.48 14.34
C LYS A 192 -2.39 -9.52 14.94
N ILE A 193 -2.52 -8.23 14.68
CA ILE A 193 -1.74 -7.21 15.38
C ILE A 193 -2.29 -7.11 16.80
N THR A 194 -1.49 -7.52 17.79
CA THR A 194 -1.92 -7.63 19.19
C THR A 194 -1.44 -6.47 20.05
N ARG A 195 -0.36 -5.80 19.63
CA ARG A 195 0.18 -4.63 20.33
C ARG A 195 0.72 -3.64 19.32
N SER A 196 0.48 -2.36 19.61
CA SER A 196 1.08 -1.22 18.95
C SER A 196 1.93 -0.45 19.97
N ASP A 197 3.18 -0.14 19.64
CA ASP A 197 4.07 0.70 20.44
C ASP A 197 4.42 1.96 19.67
N ASP A 198 3.89 3.08 20.15
CA ASP A 198 3.99 4.43 19.59
C ASP A 198 5.00 5.31 20.32
N VAL A 199 5.72 4.76 21.31
CA VAL A 199 6.66 5.51 22.16
C VAL A 199 8.11 5.24 21.78
N LEU A 200 8.48 3.98 21.51
CA LEU A 200 9.88 3.59 21.32
C LEU A 200 10.60 4.31 20.17
N TYR A 201 9.85 4.64 19.10
CA TYR A 201 10.35 5.26 17.88
C TYR A 201 9.71 6.61 17.61
N ASP A 202 9.29 7.31 18.66
CA ASP A 202 8.85 8.69 18.59
C ASP A 202 10.06 9.62 18.76
N TYR A 203 10.47 10.25 17.66
CA TYR A 203 11.57 11.23 17.66
C TYR A 203 11.07 12.68 17.58
N GLY A 204 9.76 12.90 17.72
CA GLY A 204 9.13 14.21 17.56
C GLY A 204 8.85 14.59 16.10
N GLU A 205 8.09 15.67 15.91
CA GLU A 205 7.60 16.10 14.59
C GLU A 205 8.72 16.50 13.61
N GLU A 206 9.82 17.04 14.14
CA GLU A 206 10.96 17.48 13.32
C GLU A 206 11.72 16.28 12.75
N HIS A 207 11.90 15.22 13.55
CA HIS A 207 12.73 14.07 13.18
C HIS A 207 11.93 12.85 12.70
N GLY A 208 10.60 12.87 12.83
CA GLY A 208 9.71 11.81 12.35
C GLY A 208 9.43 10.73 13.39
N ARG A 209 8.52 9.81 13.04
CA ARG A 209 7.98 8.81 13.97
C ARG A 209 7.77 7.48 13.24
N LEU A 210 7.96 6.38 13.95
CA LEU A 210 7.59 5.04 13.49
C LEU A 210 6.71 4.34 14.53
N LEU A 211 6.05 3.28 14.08
CA LEU A 211 5.26 2.41 14.91
C LEU A 211 5.88 1.01 14.93
N SER A 212 6.02 0.44 16.13
CA SER A 212 6.44 -0.94 16.32
C SER A 212 5.23 -1.80 16.69
N LEU A 213 4.90 -2.75 15.81
CA LEU A 213 3.75 -3.62 15.97
C LEU A 213 4.20 -5.03 16.35
N ILE A 214 3.44 -5.71 17.20
CA ILE A 214 3.58 -7.15 17.44
C ILE A 214 2.42 -7.86 16.75
N ALA A 215 2.76 -8.84 15.92
CA ALA A 215 1.81 -9.66 15.18
C ALA A 215 1.91 -11.12 15.63
N ASP A 216 0.82 -11.64 16.17
CA ASP A 216 0.70 -13.03 16.61
C ASP A 216 -0.07 -13.85 15.58
N LYS A 217 0.37 -15.09 15.35
CA LYS A 217 -0.28 -15.99 14.39
C LYS A 217 -1.74 -16.24 14.79
N THR A 218 -2.64 -16.18 13.82
CA THR A 218 -4.07 -16.50 13.99
C THR A 218 -4.57 -17.38 12.84
N GLU A 219 -5.81 -17.87 12.96
CA GLU A 219 -6.40 -18.75 11.97
C GLU A 219 -7.00 -17.96 10.80
N LEU A 220 -7.00 -18.58 9.62
CA LEU A 220 -7.67 -18.07 8.43
C LEU A 220 -9.17 -18.29 8.56
N ASN A 221 -9.97 -17.26 8.25
CA ASN A 221 -11.43 -17.36 8.23
C ASN A 221 -11.91 -17.23 6.78
N LEU A 222 -12.32 -18.35 6.18
CA LEU A 222 -12.77 -18.39 4.78
C LEU A 222 -14.11 -17.69 4.53
N GLU A 223 -14.87 -17.35 5.57
CA GLU A 223 -16.16 -16.66 5.43
C GLU A 223 -15.98 -15.14 5.29
N THR A 224 -14.96 -14.58 5.95
CA THR A 224 -14.75 -13.13 6.07
C THR A 224 -13.46 -12.66 5.40
N ASP A 225 -12.46 -13.51 5.25
CA ASP A 225 -11.18 -13.15 4.64
C ASP A 225 -11.24 -13.32 3.13
N ASN A 226 -10.74 -12.32 2.39
CA ASN A 226 -10.59 -12.39 0.95
C ASN A 226 -9.16 -12.84 0.60
N CYS A 227 -9.00 -14.11 0.23
CA CYS A 227 -7.72 -14.71 -0.16
C CYS A 227 -7.16 -14.15 -1.46
N GLU A 228 -7.99 -13.70 -2.41
CA GLU A 228 -7.52 -13.15 -3.69
C GLU A 228 -6.87 -11.78 -3.50
N LEU A 229 -7.49 -10.93 -2.69
CA LEU A 229 -6.97 -9.61 -2.34
C LEU A 229 -5.93 -9.67 -1.21
N MET A 230 -5.86 -10.79 -0.50
CA MET A 230 -5.04 -10.99 0.71
C MET A 230 -5.41 -9.99 1.83
N ILE A 231 -6.71 -9.83 2.07
CA ILE A 231 -7.26 -8.92 3.09
C ILE A 231 -8.13 -9.72 4.04
N CYS A 232 -7.85 -9.62 5.34
CA CYS A 232 -8.69 -10.23 6.37
C CYS A 232 -9.89 -9.34 6.69
N ASP A 233 -10.97 -9.98 7.16
CA ASP A 233 -12.20 -9.31 7.58
C ASP A 233 -12.68 -8.31 6.50
N TYR A 234 -12.66 -8.75 5.23
CA TYR A 234 -12.88 -7.89 4.08
C TYR A 234 -14.31 -7.35 4.07
N ILE A 235 -14.41 -6.03 4.14
CA ILE A 235 -15.64 -5.28 3.98
C ILE A 235 -15.78 -5.01 2.49
N SER A 236 -16.65 -5.75 1.82
CA SER A 236 -17.06 -5.36 0.47
C SER A 236 -17.57 -3.92 0.52
N PRO A 237 -17.16 -3.02 -0.40
CA PRO A 237 -17.71 -1.68 -0.45
C PRO A 237 -19.23 -1.81 -0.45
N SER A 238 -19.86 -1.30 0.60
CA SER A 238 -21.30 -1.26 0.71
C SER A 238 -21.83 -0.66 -0.57
N THR A 239 -22.84 -1.29 -1.14
CA THR A 239 -23.69 -0.83 -2.24
C THR A 239 -24.48 0.43 -1.83
N SER A 240 -23.81 1.41 -1.21
CA SER A 240 -24.43 2.59 -0.58
C SER A 240 -24.27 3.86 -1.39
N ASP A 241 -23.53 3.82 -2.51
CA ASP A 241 -23.53 4.89 -3.54
C ASP A 241 -23.70 4.34 -4.97
N ILE A 242 -24.13 3.09 -5.10
CA ILE A 242 -24.82 2.64 -6.32
C ILE A 242 -26.27 3.07 -6.11
N PRO A 243 -26.93 3.78 -7.04
CA PRO A 243 -28.38 3.98 -6.98
C PRO A 243 -28.97 2.61 -6.69
N SER A 244 -29.63 2.50 -5.53
CA SER A 244 -30.24 1.29 -5.01
C SER A 244 -30.54 0.29 -6.11
N GLU A 245 -30.05 -0.94 -5.90
CA GLU A 245 -30.60 -2.17 -6.48
C GLU A 245 -32.02 -1.90 -7.03
N PRO A 246 -32.28 -2.17 -8.33
CA PRO A 246 -33.58 -1.88 -8.94
C PRO A 246 -34.65 -2.36 -7.97
N PRO A 247 -35.67 -1.52 -7.69
CA PRO A 247 -36.59 -1.74 -6.60
C PRO A 247 -36.97 -3.21 -6.59
N LYS A 248 -36.79 -3.86 -5.43
CA LYS A 248 -37.43 -5.16 -5.20
C LYS A 248 -38.84 -5.02 -5.78
N PRO A 249 -39.28 -5.94 -6.66
CA PRO A 249 -40.63 -5.86 -7.18
C PRO A 249 -41.53 -5.74 -5.96
N ASP A 250 -42.31 -4.67 -5.89
CA ASP A 250 -43.31 -4.49 -4.86
C ASP A 250 -44.06 -5.83 -4.72
N GLU A 251 -44.42 -6.20 -3.49
CA GLU A 251 -45.11 -7.46 -3.15
C GLU A 251 -46.50 -7.62 -3.82
N ASP A 252 -46.79 -6.84 -4.87
CA ASP A 252 -47.98 -6.88 -5.72
C ASP A 252 -47.70 -7.08 -7.24
N SER A 253 -46.44 -7.28 -7.69
CA SER A 253 -46.16 -7.60 -9.11
C SER A 253 -45.85 -9.09 -9.34
N ASP A 254 -46.67 -9.76 -10.15
CA ASP A 254 -46.64 -11.21 -10.43
C ASP A 254 -45.41 -11.74 -11.22
N PHE A 255 -44.39 -10.92 -11.46
CA PHE A 255 -43.28 -11.24 -12.37
C PHE A 255 -41.90 -10.75 -11.91
N VAL A 256 -40.85 -11.44 -12.39
CA VAL A 256 -39.43 -11.17 -12.14
C VAL A 256 -38.75 -10.84 -13.47
N ALA A 257 -38.03 -9.71 -13.54
CA ALA A 257 -37.30 -9.28 -14.73
C ALA A 257 -35.78 -9.54 -14.61
N ARG A 258 -35.14 -10.00 -15.68
CA ARG A 258 -33.68 -10.24 -15.74
C ARG A 258 -33.08 -9.83 -17.09
N ILE A 259 -31.84 -9.34 -17.07
CA ILE A 259 -31.04 -9.01 -18.25
C ILE A 259 -29.92 -10.04 -18.43
N ILE A 260 -29.99 -10.84 -19.49
CA ILE A 260 -28.97 -11.82 -19.87
C ILE A 260 -28.01 -11.21 -20.89
N GLY A 261 -26.72 -11.27 -20.59
CA GLY A 261 -25.65 -10.80 -21.46
C GLY A 261 -24.34 -10.67 -20.70
N LYS A 262 -23.24 -10.39 -21.39
CA LYS A 262 -21.92 -10.24 -20.76
C LYS A 262 -21.84 -8.93 -19.97
N ASP A 263 -21.10 -8.95 -18.87
CA ASP A 263 -20.90 -7.75 -18.03
C ASP A 263 -19.92 -6.75 -18.67
N ASN A 264 -19.18 -7.19 -19.70
CA ASN A 264 -18.21 -6.38 -20.41
C ASN A 264 -18.50 -6.37 -21.92
N ILE A 265 -18.48 -5.18 -22.53
CA ILE A 265 -18.48 -4.99 -23.99
C ILE A 265 -17.08 -4.61 -24.45
N ARG A 266 -16.60 -5.30 -25.49
CA ARG A 266 -15.35 -4.96 -26.16
C ARG A 266 -15.59 -3.88 -27.20
N PHE A 267 -14.69 -2.90 -27.25
CA PHE A 267 -14.68 -1.89 -28.30
C PHE A 267 -14.78 -2.52 -29.70
N GLY A 268 -15.62 -1.95 -30.57
CA GLY A 268 -15.83 -2.42 -31.95
C GLY A 268 -16.54 -3.77 -32.11
N ILE A 269 -17.01 -4.40 -31.02
CA ILE A 269 -17.76 -5.66 -31.06
C ILE A 269 -19.20 -5.42 -30.63
N LYS A 270 -20.14 -5.72 -31.53
CA LYS A 270 -21.57 -5.76 -31.22
C LYS A 270 -21.85 -6.83 -30.17
N GLN A 271 -22.48 -6.43 -29.07
CA GLN A 271 -22.87 -7.33 -27.99
C GLN A 271 -24.39 -7.38 -27.88
N LEU A 272 -24.93 -8.60 -27.87
CA LEU A 272 -26.35 -8.87 -27.70
C LEU A 272 -26.68 -9.02 -26.21
N TYR A 273 -27.80 -8.43 -25.80
CA TYR A 273 -28.45 -8.59 -24.51
C TYR A 273 -29.90 -8.99 -24.71
N THR A 274 -30.41 -9.86 -23.83
CA THR A 274 -31.79 -10.37 -23.87
C THR A 274 -32.46 -10.08 -22.53
N GLY A 275 -33.61 -9.43 -22.56
CA GLY A 275 -34.48 -9.25 -21.40
C GLY A 275 -35.44 -10.42 -21.28
N ILE A 276 -35.57 -10.98 -20.07
CA ILE A 276 -36.51 -12.05 -19.75
C ILE A 276 -37.42 -11.58 -18.61
N LEU A 277 -38.73 -11.82 -18.78
CA LEU A 277 -39.76 -11.62 -17.77
C LEU A 277 -40.32 -13.00 -17.42
N GLU A 278 -40.18 -13.45 -16.17
CA GLU A 278 -40.69 -14.74 -15.68
C GLU A 278 -41.82 -14.49 -14.69
N ASN A 279 -42.92 -15.25 -14.76
CA ASN A 279 -43.95 -15.22 -13.71
C ASN A 279 -43.49 -15.95 -12.43
N SER A 280 -44.28 -15.88 -11.36
CA SER A 280 -44.03 -16.62 -10.10
C SER A 280 -43.92 -18.15 -10.23
N LYS A 281 -44.23 -18.72 -11.40
CA LYS A 281 -44.09 -20.15 -11.74
C LYS A 281 -42.90 -20.44 -12.67
N GLY A 282 -42.13 -19.43 -13.06
CA GLY A 282 -40.96 -19.56 -13.93
C GLY A 282 -41.28 -19.67 -15.43
N GLU A 283 -42.49 -19.29 -15.86
CA GLU A 283 -42.85 -19.26 -17.29
C GLU A 283 -42.53 -17.87 -17.87
N GLU A 284 -41.94 -17.85 -19.07
CA GLU A 284 -41.62 -16.61 -19.78
C GLU A 284 -42.90 -15.89 -20.25
N LEU A 285 -43.01 -14.61 -19.89
CA LEU A 285 -44.12 -13.74 -20.25
C LEU A 285 -43.76 -12.97 -21.53
N THR A 286 -44.48 -13.24 -22.62
CA THR A 286 -44.20 -12.66 -23.95
C THR A 286 -45.05 -11.43 -24.30
N ASP A 287 -46.07 -11.10 -23.50
CA ASP A 287 -47.11 -10.11 -23.84
C ASP A 287 -47.01 -8.77 -23.07
N TYR A 288 -45.85 -8.44 -22.49
CA TYR A 288 -45.65 -7.18 -21.77
C TYR A 288 -45.06 -6.07 -22.65
N ASN A 289 -45.50 -4.83 -22.44
CA ASN A 289 -44.93 -3.62 -23.05
C ASN A 289 -43.57 -3.31 -22.43
N PHE A 290 -42.57 -4.05 -22.89
CA PHE A 290 -41.18 -3.98 -22.49
C PHE A 290 -40.42 -2.92 -23.32
N ARG A 291 -39.65 -2.03 -22.67
CA ARG A 291 -38.74 -1.09 -23.35
C ARG A 291 -37.36 -1.09 -22.72
N TRP A 292 -36.32 -0.93 -23.55
CA TRP A 292 -34.95 -0.74 -23.06
C TRP A 292 -34.68 0.74 -22.73
N ASN A 293 -33.85 0.98 -21.73
CA ASN A 293 -33.33 2.29 -21.41
C ASN A 293 -31.83 2.20 -21.14
N ILE A 294 -31.04 3.10 -21.74
CA ILE A 294 -29.59 3.17 -21.54
C ILE A 294 -29.29 4.50 -20.83
N VAL A 295 -28.78 4.41 -19.61
CA VAL A 295 -28.34 5.58 -18.84
C VAL A 295 -26.82 5.67 -18.95
N SER A 296 -26.36 6.66 -19.70
CA SER A 296 -24.95 6.96 -19.91
C SER A 296 -24.73 8.46 -20.10
N ASP A 297 -23.58 8.95 -19.65
CA ASP A 297 -23.02 10.26 -19.98
C ASP A 297 -22.52 10.33 -21.44
N LYS A 298 -22.50 9.18 -22.13
CA LYS A 298 -21.92 9.00 -23.46
C LYS A 298 -22.98 8.58 -24.47
N LYS A 299 -22.72 8.89 -25.74
CA LYS A 299 -23.61 8.51 -26.83
C LYS A 299 -23.29 7.06 -27.25
N ILE A 300 -24.20 6.14 -26.96
CA ILE A 300 -24.07 4.71 -27.26
C ILE A 300 -24.93 4.36 -28.47
N HIS A 301 -24.37 3.59 -29.40
CA HIS A 301 -25.10 3.09 -30.56
C HIS A 301 -25.76 1.74 -30.23
N TYR A 302 -27.07 1.63 -30.50
CA TYR A 302 -27.83 0.41 -30.23
C TYR A 302 -28.96 0.19 -31.24
N SER A 303 -29.41 -1.06 -31.33
CA SER A 303 -30.59 -1.47 -32.10
C SER A 303 -31.42 -2.44 -31.29
N GLU A 304 -32.73 -2.20 -31.20
CA GLU A 304 -33.68 -3.01 -30.44
C GLU A 304 -34.53 -3.89 -31.37
N SER A 305 -34.79 -5.11 -30.93
CA SER A 305 -35.70 -6.06 -31.59
C SER A 305 -36.42 -6.88 -30.52
N ASN A 306 -37.70 -6.56 -30.27
CA ASN A 306 -38.54 -7.18 -29.25
C ASN A 306 -37.86 -7.18 -27.86
N ASN A 307 -37.48 -8.36 -27.38
CA ASN A 307 -36.85 -8.59 -26.08
C ASN A 307 -35.31 -8.53 -26.12
N THR A 308 -34.71 -8.17 -27.26
CA THR A 308 -33.25 -8.09 -27.41
C THR A 308 -32.79 -6.70 -27.77
N ILE A 309 -31.63 -6.33 -27.25
CA ILE A 309 -30.91 -5.12 -27.63
C ILE A 309 -29.49 -5.50 -28.03
N THR A 310 -29.06 -5.00 -29.18
CA THR A 310 -27.67 -5.10 -29.62
C THR A 310 -27.00 -3.75 -29.42
N ILE A 311 -25.91 -3.73 -28.68
CA ILE A 311 -25.17 -2.53 -28.31
C ILE A 311 -23.79 -2.58 -28.97
N GLU A 312 -23.36 -1.45 -29.53
CA GLU A 312 -22.06 -1.26 -30.16
C GLU A 312 -21.38 0.00 -29.59
N ILE A 313 -20.11 -0.15 -29.23
CA ILE A 313 -19.25 0.96 -28.80
C ILE A 313 -18.29 1.28 -29.94
N ASP A 314 -18.47 2.46 -30.55
CA ASP A 314 -17.73 2.94 -31.72
C ASP A 314 -16.69 4.03 -31.39
N ASN A 315 -16.62 4.49 -30.13
CA ASN A 315 -15.67 5.49 -29.67
C ASN A 315 -14.66 4.89 -28.67
N GLU A 316 -13.38 4.95 -29.04
CA GLU A 316 -12.26 4.37 -28.27
C GLU A 316 -12.06 5.08 -26.92
N ASN A 317 -12.43 6.36 -26.81
CA ASN A 317 -12.34 7.14 -25.57
C ASN A 317 -13.30 6.64 -24.47
N TYR A 318 -14.15 5.65 -24.77
CA TYR A 318 -15.07 5.06 -23.80
C TYR A 318 -14.48 3.84 -23.09
N ILE A 319 -13.29 3.37 -23.50
CA ILE A 319 -12.58 2.27 -22.82
C ILE A 319 -12.26 2.67 -21.37
N GLY A 320 -12.60 1.79 -20.43
CA GLY A 320 -12.42 2.01 -18.99
C GLY A 320 -13.61 2.67 -18.29
N SER A 321 -14.68 3.00 -19.02
CA SER A 321 -15.94 3.50 -18.43
C SER A 321 -17.04 2.45 -18.41
N SER A 322 -18.15 2.74 -17.71
CA SER A 322 -19.34 1.89 -17.64
C SER A 322 -20.62 2.68 -17.94
N PHE A 323 -21.68 1.97 -18.28
CA PHE A 323 -23.04 2.51 -18.44
C PHE A 323 -24.08 1.54 -17.87
N LEU A 324 -25.29 2.04 -17.60
CA LEU A 324 -26.39 1.22 -17.11
C LEU A 324 -27.36 0.86 -18.24
N LEU A 325 -27.66 -0.43 -18.36
CA LEU A 325 -28.72 -0.96 -19.21
C LEU A 325 -29.91 -1.36 -18.35
N GLN A 326 -31.08 -0.81 -18.66
CA GLN A 326 -32.30 -0.98 -17.86
C GLN A 326 -33.45 -1.51 -18.71
N ILE A 327 -34.35 -2.24 -18.05
CA ILE A 327 -35.64 -2.64 -18.59
C ILE A 327 -36.71 -1.81 -17.88
N ILE A 328 -37.61 -1.20 -18.65
CA ILE A 328 -38.79 -0.52 -18.14
C ILE A 328 -40.04 -1.25 -18.61
N VAL A 329 -40.96 -1.50 -17.69
CA VAL A 329 -42.31 -2.04 -17.92
C VAL A 329 -43.29 -1.11 -17.23
N ASP A 330 -44.35 -0.68 -17.93
CA ASP A 330 -45.38 0.23 -17.41
C ASP A 330 -44.83 1.50 -16.72
N GLU A 331 -43.79 2.07 -17.33
CA GLU A 331 -43.04 3.26 -16.86
C GLU A 331 -42.16 3.06 -15.61
N GLU A 332 -42.09 1.85 -15.04
CA GLU A 332 -41.24 1.52 -13.91
C GLU A 332 -39.99 0.71 -14.31
N ILE A 333 -38.86 0.99 -13.65
CA ILE A 333 -37.60 0.27 -13.90
C ILE A 333 -37.66 -1.06 -13.15
N VAL A 334 -37.78 -2.15 -13.90
CA VAL A 334 -37.94 -3.52 -13.33
C VAL A 334 -36.65 -4.32 -13.29
N ALA A 335 -35.64 -3.93 -14.08
CA ALA A 335 -34.30 -4.53 -14.02
C ALA A 335 -33.24 -3.54 -14.48
N SER A 336 -32.04 -3.64 -13.89
CA SER A 336 -30.88 -2.79 -14.21
C SER A 336 -29.61 -3.62 -14.21
N LYS A 337 -28.73 -3.40 -15.18
CA LYS A 337 -27.45 -4.08 -15.34
C LYS A 337 -26.35 -3.08 -15.74
N GLU A 338 -25.28 -3.03 -14.95
CA GLU A 338 -24.09 -2.25 -15.30
C GLU A 338 -23.21 -3.01 -16.31
N ILE A 339 -22.75 -2.30 -17.35
CA ILE A 339 -21.91 -2.84 -18.42
C ILE A 339 -20.61 -2.04 -18.49
N LYS A 340 -19.47 -2.72 -18.39
CA LYS A 340 -18.13 -2.11 -18.49
C LYS A 340 -17.60 -2.17 -19.92
N ILE A 341 -16.97 -1.09 -20.38
CA ILE A 341 -16.36 -1.00 -21.71
C ILE A 341 -14.88 -1.34 -21.60
N ILE A 342 -14.47 -2.42 -22.24
CA ILE A 342 -13.08 -2.93 -22.21
C ILE A 342 -12.43 -2.80 -23.60
N GLY A 343 -11.11 -2.59 -23.61
CA GLY A 343 -10.33 -2.57 -24.84
C GLY A 343 -10.22 -3.95 -25.49
N ILE A 344 -9.79 -3.99 -26.75
CA ILE A 344 -9.44 -5.22 -27.46
C ILE A 344 -8.01 -5.58 -27.07
N PHE A 345 -7.83 -6.38 -26.02
CA PHE A 345 -6.59 -7.11 -25.75
C PHE A 345 -6.91 -8.56 -25.36
#